data_AF-A0A6I3CIA4-F1
#
_entry.id   AF-A0A6I3CIA4-F1
#
_cell.length_a   1.000
_cell.length_b   1.000
_cell.length_c   1.000
_cell.angle_alpha   90.00
_cell.angle_beta   90.00
_cell.angle_gamma   90.00
#
_symmetry.space_group_name_H-M   'P 1'
#
loop_
_entity.id
_entity.type
_entity.pdbx_description
1 polymer ?
#
loop_
_entity_poly.entity_id
_entity_poly.type
_entity_poly.pdbx_seq_one_letter_code
_entity_poly.pdbx_strand_id
1 'polypeptide(L)'
;MKPRSSEVTDGLERAAARGMLRAVGMSDEDFPKPQIGVASSWNEITPCNLSLERLARSAKEGVHQAGGFPMQFGTISVSDGISMGHEGMHFSLVSREIIADSVEAVMQAERLDGMVT
;
A
#
# COMPACT_ATOMS: atom_id res chain seq x y z
N MET A 1 7.87 -10.32 -13.21
CA MET A 1 6.63 -11.05 -13.55
C MET A 1 5.46 -10.18 -13.10
N LYS A 2 4.41 -10.00 -13.93
CA LYS A 2 3.20 -9.20 -13.62
C LYS A 2 1.98 -10.12 -13.50
N PRO A 3 1.84 -10.90 -12.42
CA PRO A 3 0.72 -11.84 -12.27
C PRO A 3 -0.65 -11.16 -12.17
N ARG A 4 -0.73 -9.85 -11.90
CA ARG A 4 -1.99 -9.10 -11.73
C ARG A 4 -2.05 -7.80 -12.52
N SER A 5 -0.98 -6.98 -12.48
CA SER A 5 -1.06 -5.58 -12.95
C SER A 5 -1.21 -5.43 -14.46
N SER A 6 -1.01 -6.48 -15.24
CA SER A 6 -1.37 -6.51 -16.67
C SER A 6 -2.86 -6.20 -16.89
N GLU A 7 -3.73 -6.51 -15.92
CA GLU A 7 -5.16 -6.20 -15.96
C GLU A 7 -5.46 -4.68 -15.96
N VAL A 8 -4.51 -3.84 -15.56
CA VAL A 8 -4.63 -2.37 -15.54
C VAL A 8 -3.63 -1.65 -16.46
N THR A 9 -2.63 -2.36 -17.00
CA THR A 9 -1.61 -1.77 -17.88
C THR A 9 -1.70 -2.21 -19.34
N ASP A 10 -2.19 -3.41 -19.64
CA ASP A 10 -1.97 -4.04 -20.95
C ASP A 10 -3.24 -4.04 -21.81
N GLY A 11 -3.08 -3.87 -23.12
CA GLY A 11 -4.19 -3.87 -24.08
C GLY A 11 -4.89 -2.53 -24.26
N LEU A 12 -5.64 -2.40 -25.37
CA LEU A 12 -6.33 -1.16 -25.74
C LEU A 12 -7.35 -0.72 -24.68
N GLU A 13 -8.10 -1.69 -24.13
CA GLU A 13 -9.17 -1.48 -23.15
C GLU A 13 -8.70 -0.79 -21.86
N ARG A 14 -7.41 -0.87 -21.53
CA ARG A 14 -6.84 -0.28 -20.30
C ARG A 14 -6.32 1.14 -20.48
N ALA A 15 -6.72 1.82 -21.55
CA ALA A 15 -6.34 3.20 -21.82
C ALA A 15 -6.71 4.17 -20.68
N ALA A 16 -7.91 4.03 -20.10
CA ALA A 16 -8.36 4.87 -18.99
C ALA A 16 -7.53 4.64 -17.72
N ALA A 17 -7.28 3.38 -17.36
CA ALA A 17 -6.43 3.01 -16.22
C ALA A 17 -5.00 3.55 -16.39
N ARG A 18 -4.40 3.38 -17.58
CA ARG A 18 -3.09 3.99 -17.89
C ARG A 18 -3.10 5.52 -17.77
N GLY A 19 -4.22 6.18 -18.11
CA GLY A 19 -4.37 7.63 -17.89
C GLY A 19 -4.23 8.02 -16.42
N MET A 20 -4.90 7.29 -15.52
CA MET A 20 -4.77 7.50 -14.07
C MET A 20 -3.38 7.14 -13.54
N LEU A 21 -2.79 6.03 -14.02
CA LEU A 21 -1.44 5.61 -13.65
C LEU A 21 -0.37 6.65 -14.04
N ARG A 22 -0.55 7.34 -15.18
CA ARG A 22 0.31 8.47 -15.54
C ARG A 22 0.19 9.64 -14.59
N ALA A 23 -1.02 9.92 -14.09
CA ALA A 23 -1.26 11.02 -13.16
C ALA A 23 -0.54 10.81 -11.81
N VAL A 24 -0.28 9.55 -11.43
CA VAL A 24 0.53 9.22 -10.24
C VAL A 24 2.03 9.04 -10.55
N GLY A 25 2.45 9.31 -11.78
CA GLY A 25 3.85 9.42 -12.17
C GLY A 25 4.42 8.28 -13.04
N MET A 26 3.61 7.31 -13.48
CA MET A 26 4.10 6.28 -14.42
C MET A 26 4.36 6.86 -15.82
N SER A 27 5.49 6.47 -16.41
CA SER A 27 5.79 6.66 -17.83
C SER A 27 5.52 5.37 -18.63
N ASP A 28 5.69 5.41 -19.95
CA ASP A 28 5.53 4.25 -20.83
C ASP A 28 6.48 3.10 -20.44
N GLU A 29 7.67 3.44 -19.91
CA GLU A 29 8.68 2.47 -19.49
C GLU A 29 8.31 1.75 -18.18
N ASP A 30 7.32 2.26 -17.45
CA ASP A 30 6.87 1.69 -16.18
C ASP A 30 5.76 0.65 -16.36
N PHE A 31 4.97 0.72 -17.43
CA PHE A 31 3.88 -0.25 -17.65
C PHE A 31 4.35 -1.71 -17.70
N PRO A 32 5.53 -2.05 -18.25
CA PRO A 32 6.05 -3.43 -18.20
C PRO A 32 6.56 -3.87 -16.83
N LYS A 33 6.71 -2.98 -15.85
CA LYS A 33 7.25 -3.29 -14.51
C LYS A 33 6.17 -3.90 -13.61
N PRO A 34 6.55 -4.74 -12.62
CA PRO A 34 5.62 -5.16 -11.59
C PRO A 34 5.25 -3.97 -10.69
N GLN A 35 3.97 -3.87 -10.34
CA GLN A 35 3.43 -2.86 -9.45
C GLN A 35 3.40 -3.39 -8.02
N ILE A 36 4.11 -2.72 -7.10
CA ILE A 36 4.27 -3.19 -5.71
C ILE A 36 3.56 -2.24 -4.76
N GLY A 37 2.61 -2.76 -3.99
CA GLY A 37 1.97 -2.03 -2.91
C GLY A 37 2.93 -1.85 -1.73
N VAL A 38 3.07 -0.62 -1.23
CA VAL A 38 3.79 -0.34 0.01
C VAL A 38 2.77 0.08 1.06
N ALA A 39 2.26 -0.88 1.81
CA ALA A 39 1.26 -0.64 2.84
C ALA A 39 1.95 -0.11 4.10
N SER A 40 1.43 0.97 4.68
CA SER A 40 1.99 1.54 5.91
C SER A 40 0.89 1.90 6.89
N SER A 41 1.05 1.49 8.14
CA SER A 41 0.23 1.96 9.26
C SER A 41 0.82 3.20 9.95
N TRP A 42 1.68 3.97 9.25
CA TRP A 42 2.24 5.21 9.78
C TRP A 42 1.15 6.13 10.32
N ASN A 43 1.36 6.64 11.53
CA ASN A 43 0.52 7.64 12.16
C ASN A 43 1.25 8.31 13.33
N GLU A 44 0.67 9.39 13.84
CA GLU A 44 1.21 10.17 14.95
C GLU A 44 0.49 9.90 16.28
N ILE A 45 -0.46 8.95 16.33
CA ILE A 45 -1.23 8.64 17.54
C ILE A 45 -0.45 7.76 18.54
N THR A 46 0.67 7.17 18.13
CA THR A 46 1.55 6.36 18.98
C THR A 46 2.98 6.35 18.47
N PRO A 47 4.01 6.36 19.34
CA PRO A 47 5.40 6.36 18.91
C PRO A 47 5.79 5.10 18.11
N CYS A 48 5.05 3.99 18.26
CA CYS A 48 5.32 2.74 17.58
C CYS A 48 5.37 2.88 16.04
N ASN A 49 4.61 3.83 15.48
CA ASN A 49 4.40 3.94 14.04
C ASN A 49 5.14 5.11 13.38
N LEU A 50 5.77 6.01 14.14
CA LEU A 50 6.41 7.20 13.59
C LEU A 50 7.51 6.89 12.58
N SER A 51 8.27 5.81 12.81
CA SER A 51 9.37 5.40 11.93
C SER A 51 8.90 4.83 10.58
N LEU A 52 7.61 4.48 10.45
CA LEU A 52 7.08 3.84 9.26
C LEU A 52 7.07 4.77 8.04
N GLU A 53 7.05 6.09 8.21
CA GLU A 53 7.15 7.03 7.08
C GLU A 53 8.49 6.88 6.35
N ARG A 54 9.60 6.93 7.11
CA ARG A 54 10.94 6.78 6.52
C ARG A 54 11.17 5.36 5.98
N LEU A 55 10.62 4.35 6.65
CA LEU A 55 10.76 2.96 6.22
C LEU A 55 9.97 2.69 4.93
N ALA A 56 8.77 3.25 4.79
CA ALA A 56 8.00 3.19 3.55
C ALA A 56 8.77 3.87 2.40
N ARG A 57 9.39 5.03 2.64
CA ARG A 57 10.25 5.70 1.65
C ARG A 57 11.41 4.81 1.21
N SER A 58 12.14 4.20 2.14
CA SER A 58 13.22 3.26 1.82
C SER A 58 12.74 2.00 1.10
N ALA A 59 11.56 1.49 1.43
CA ALA A 59 10.95 0.37 0.71
C ALA A 59 10.65 0.73 -0.75
N LYS A 60 10.10 1.93 -1.01
CA LYS A 60 9.89 2.43 -2.38
C LYS A 60 11.20 2.53 -3.17
N GLU A 61 12.26 3.05 -2.55
CA GLU A 61 13.59 3.11 -3.17
C GLU A 61 14.10 1.72 -3.55
N GLY A 62 13.96 0.73 -2.65
CA GLY A 62 14.34 -0.65 -2.91
C GLY A 62 13.55 -1.27 -4.08
N VAL A 63 12.24 -1.03 -4.15
CA VAL A 63 11.40 -1.49 -5.28
C VAL A 63 11.86 -0.88 -6.59
N HIS A 64 12.14 0.42 -6.63
CA HIS A 64 12.66 1.07 -7.84
C HIS A 64 14.01 0.48 -8.26
N GLN A 65 14.94 0.28 -7.31
CA GLN A 65 16.25 -0.31 -7.57
C GLN A 65 16.15 -1.74 -8.12
N ALA A 66 15.12 -2.49 -7.72
CA ALA A 66 14.83 -3.84 -8.22
C ALA A 66 14.05 -3.85 -9.55
N GLY A 67 13.75 -2.68 -10.15
CA GLY A 67 13.05 -2.57 -11.42
C GLY A 67 11.51 -2.68 -11.33
N GLY A 68 10.94 -2.50 -10.14
CA GLY A 68 9.49 -2.39 -9.93
C GLY A 68 8.99 -0.94 -9.86
N PHE A 69 7.68 -0.78 -9.79
CA PHE A 69 7.04 0.52 -9.54
C PHE A 69 6.26 0.47 -8.21
N PRO A 70 6.68 1.22 -7.18
CA PRO A 70 6.03 1.20 -5.88
C PRO A 70 4.85 2.17 -5.81
N MET A 71 3.75 1.74 -5.20
CA MET A 71 2.60 2.57 -4.87
C MET A 71 2.29 2.45 -3.38
N GLN A 72 2.52 3.53 -2.64
CA GLN A 72 2.32 3.55 -1.20
C GLN A 72 0.86 3.86 -0.86
N PHE A 73 0.30 3.15 0.12
CA PHE A 73 -1.02 3.43 0.68
C PHE A 73 -1.03 3.23 2.20
N GLY A 74 -2.04 3.80 2.85
CA GLY A 74 -2.19 3.76 4.30
C GLY A 74 -3.19 2.72 4.77
N THR A 75 -2.98 2.22 5.98
CA THR A 75 -4.00 1.55 6.81
C THR A 75 -4.00 2.14 8.21
N ILE A 76 -5.04 1.86 9.00
CA ILE A 76 -5.16 2.35 10.37
C ILE A 76 -4.28 1.56 11.33
N SER A 77 -4.08 2.10 12.52
CA SER A 77 -3.75 1.32 13.70
C SER A 77 -4.36 2.01 14.92
N VAL A 78 -4.27 1.36 16.08
CA VAL A 78 -4.51 2.00 17.37
C VAL A 78 -3.29 1.82 18.27
N SER A 79 -3.36 2.36 19.49
CA SER A 79 -2.31 2.23 20.49
C SER A 79 -2.83 1.44 21.68
N ASP A 80 -2.30 0.24 21.88
CA ASP A 80 -2.66 -0.56 23.06
C ASP A 80 -2.28 0.20 24.33
N GLY A 81 -1.07 0.76 24.41
CA GLY A 81 -0.60 1.50 25.58
C GLY A 81 -1.48 2.69 25.97
N ILE A 82 -2.08 3.37 24.99
CA ILE A 82 -2.99 4.51 25.26
C ILE A 82 -4.42 4.03 25.52
N SER A 83 -4.87 2.96 24.86
CA SER A 83 -6.27 2.49 24.98
C SER A 83 -6.56 1.67 26.24
N MET A 84 -5.52 1.24 26.95
CA MET A 84 -5.61 0.47 28.19
C MET A 84 -6.34 1.22 29.31
N GLY A 85 -7.28 0.54 29.97
CA GLY A 85 -7.96 1.05 31.17
C GLY A 85 -9.24 1.84 30.93
N HIS A 86 -9.72 1.94 29.69
CA HIS A 86 -11.00 2.56 29.35
C HIS A 86 -11.66 1.90 28.12
N GLU A 87 -12.84 2.38 27.72
CA GLU A 87 -13.67 1.79 26.64
C GLU A 87 -12.93 1.60 25.31
N GLY A 88 -11.92 2.43 25.01
CA GLY A 88 -11.09 2.28 23.81
C GLY A 88 -10.44 0.90 23.65
N MET A 89 -10.14 0.17 24.73
CA MET A 89 -9.54 -1.17 24.63
C MET A 89 -10.46 -2.18 23.93
N HIS A 90 -11.77 -1.94 23.89
CA HIS A 90 -12.72 -2.74 23.10
C HIS A 90 -12.46 -2.69 21.60
N PHE A 91 -11.69 -1.71 21.12
CA PHE A 91 -11.38 -1.49 19.71
C PHE A 91 -9.97 -1.95 19.31
N SER A 92 -9.13 -2.42 20.24
CA SER A 92 -7.77 -2.90 19.93
C SER A 92 -7.80 -4.16 19.06
N LEU A 93 -8.43 -5.25 19.50
CA LEU A 93 -8.37 -6.52 18.75
C LEU A 93 -9.05 -6.44 17.37
N VAL A 94 -10.16 -5.70 17.26
CA VAL A 94 -10.88 -5.55 15.98
C VAL A 94 -10.08 -4.74 14.96
N SER A 95 -9.12 -3.90 15.38
CA SER A 95 -8.28 -3.17 14.43
C SER A 95 -7.45 -4.11 13.55
N ARG A 96 -7.15 -5.33 14.03
CA ARG A 96 -6.46 -6.36 13.23
C ARG A 96 -7.24 -6.73 11.98
N GLU A 97 -8.55 -6.94 12.11
CA GLU A 97 -9.42 -7.31 10.98
C GLU A 97 -9.57 -6.13 10.01
N ILE A 98 -9.75 -4.93 10.54
CA ILE A 98 -9.85 -3.72 9.71
C ILE A 98 -8.57 -3.50 8.90
N ILE A 99 -7.40 -3.74 9.49
CA ILE A 99 -6.12 -3.68 8.78
C ILE A 99 -6.09 -4.72 7.65
N ALA A 100 -6.43 -5.97 7.95
CA ALA A 100 -6.44 -7.05 6.96
C ALA A 100 -7.39 -6.72 5.79
N ASP A 101 -8.63 -6.34 6.09
CA ASP A 101 -9.65 -5.99 5.10
C ASP A 101 -9.22 -4.80 4.24
N SER A 102 -8.62 -3.77 4.86
CA SER A 102 -8.16 -2.59 4.12
C SER A 102 -7.03 -2.91 3.13
N VAL A 103 -6.07 -3.76 3.53
CA VAL A 103 -4.96 -4.17 2.66
C VAL A 103 -5.48 -5.08 1.56
N GLU A 104 -6.36 -6.03 1.87
CA GLU A 104 -7.00 -6.88 0.86
C GLU A 104 -7.77 -6.05 -0.17
N ALA A 105 -8.58 -5.09 0.28
CA ALA A 105 -9.37 -4.23 -0.59
C ALA A 105 -8.49 -3.47 -1.59
N VAL A 106 -7.42 -2.83 -1.13
CA VAL A 106 -6.51 -2.07 -2.01
C VAL A 106 -5.80 -3.01 -2.99
N MET A 107 -5.21 -4.11 -2.49
CA MET A 107 -4.46 -5.04 -3.34
C MET A 107 -5.34 -5.68 -4.42
N GLN A 108 -6.59 -6.02 -4.08
CA GLN A 108 -7.53 -6.64 -5.01
C GLN A 108 -8.15 -5.65 -5.99
N ALA A 109 -8.41 -4.41 -5.58
CA ALA A 109 -8.97 -3.38 -6.45
C ALA A 109 -7.94 -2.89 -7.48
N GLU A 110 -6.73 -2.57 -7.02
CA GLU A 110 -5.68 -1.96 -7.86
C GLU A 110 -4.86 -2.99 -8.65
N ARG A 111 -5.11 -4.29 -8.43
CA ARG A 111 -4.46 -5.42 -9.14
C ARG A 111 -2.93 -5.40 -9.00
N LEU A 112 -2.45 -5.08 -7.81
CA LEU A 112 -1.01 -5.02 -7.52
C LEU A 112 -0.39 -6.43 -7.53
N ASP A 113 0.85 -6.53 -7.99
CA ASP A 113 1.54 -7.81 -8.21
C ASP A 113 2.12 -8.42 -6.93
N GLY A 114 2.36 -7.58 -5.92
CA GLY A 114 2.90 -7.97 -4.63
C GLY A 114 2.91 -6.78 -3.67
N MET A 115 3.28 -7.01 -2.41
CA MET A 115 3.32 -5.94 -1.41
C MET A 115 4.46 -6.07 -0.42
N VAL A 116 4.82 -4.94 0.18
CA VAL A 116 5.61 -4.80 1.40
C VAL A 116 4.70 -4.15 2.44
N THR A 117 4.65 -4.72 3.65
CA THR A 117 3.79 -4.30 4.77
C THR A 117 4.64 -4.00 5.99
#